data_AF-A0AA51CCY1-F1
#
_entry.id   AF-A0AA51CCY1-F1
#
_cell.length_a   1.000
_cell.length_b   1.000
_cell.length_c   1.000
_cell.angle_alpha   90.00
_cell.angle_beta   90.00
_cell.angle_gamma   90.00
#
_symmetry.space_group_name_H-M   'P 1'
#
loop_
_entity.id
_entity.type
_entity.pdbx_description
1 polymer ?
#
loop_
_entity_poly.entity_id
_entity_poly.type
_entity_poly.pdbx_seq_one_letter_code
_entity_poly.pdbx_strand_id
1 'polypeptide(L)'
;MKGIPVRLECYYCIRAVNHGGQCSGKTNYPAQGCLAFKADPRGCIRSTTTTVQITIYHEFPLLGVWNDDFEMGSKETEIKITKIHGIKWDRRKGYLCVICSIDYFINDFADDYQESKDKVKPVLKLVKGGAE
;
A
#
# COMPACT_ATOMS: atom_id res chain seq x y z
N MET A 1 8.08 17.18 6.92
CA MET A 1 6.74 16.56 7.08
C MET A 1 5.75 17.69 7.29
N LYS A 2 4.78 17.84 6.39
CA LYS A 2 3.73 18.85 6.51
C LYS A 2 2.82 18.52 7.69
N GLY A 3 2.25 19.53 8.33
CA GLY A 3 1.32 19.33 9.45
C GLY A 3 0.10 18.51 9.03
N ILE A 4 -0.05 17.31 9.59
CA ILE A 4 -1.19 16.44 9.32
C ILE A 4 -2.42 17.06 9.98
N PRO A 5 -3.54 17.24 9.27
CA PRO A 5 -4.77 17.74 9.88
C PRO A 5 -5.22 16.86 11.03
N VAL A 6 -5.66 17.47 12.14
CA VAL A 6 -6.12 16.80 13.37
C VAL A 6 -7.08 15.62 13.12
N ARG A 7 -7.99 15.77 12.14
CA ARG A 7 -8.97 14.72 11.79
C ARG A 7 -8.33 13.49 11.10
N LEU A 8 -7.14 13.65 10.55
CA LEU A 8 -6.40 12.62 9.82
C LEU A 8 -5.27 11.99 10.65
N GLU A 9 -4.89 12.58 11.79
CA GLU A 9 -3.82 12.07 12.67
C GLU A 9 -3.97 10.57 12.99
N CYS A 10 -5.20 10.07 13.18
CA CYS A 10 -5.41 8.66 13.50
C CYS A 10 -5.04 7.70 12.36
N TYR A 11 -5.19 8.13 11.09
CA TYR A 11 -4.77 7.35 9.93
C TYR A 11 -3.24 7.28 9.82
N TYR A 12 -2.55 8.29 10.33
CA TYR A 12 -1.10 8.40 10.26
C TYR A 12 -0.42 8.04 11.58
N CYS A 13 -1.15 7.43 12.53
CA CYS A 13 -0.63 7.12 13.85
C CYS A 13 -0.01 5.73 13.89
N ILE A 14 1.27 5.65 14.25
CA ILE A 14 2.01 4.37 14.40
C ILE A 14 1.41 3.43 15.44
N ARG A 15 0.61 3.97 16.38
CA ARG A 15 -0.03 3.18 17.44
C ARG A 15 -1.33 2.52 16.98
N ALA A 16 -1.89 2.94 15.84
CA ALA A 16 -3.09 2.34 15.29
C ALA A 16 -2.71 1.08 14.52
N VAL A 17 -3.20 -0.09 14.97
CA VAL A 17 -2.90 -1.41 14.37
C VAL A 17 -3.17 -1.46 12.86
N ASN A 18 -4.14 -0.69 12.38
CA ASN A 18 -4.54 -0.66 10.97
C ASN A 18 -4.07 0.58 10.22
N HIS A 19 -3.25 1.47 10.81
CA HIS A 19 -2.79 2.75 10.22
C HIS A 19 -3.90 3.46 9.42
N GLY A 20 -5.10 3.48 10.01
CA GLY A 20 -6.34 3.75 9.29
C GLY A 20 -7.61 3.66 10.14
N GLY A 21 -7.47 3.53 11.46
CA GLY A 21 -8.61 3.44 12.37
C GLY A 21 -9.05 4.83 12.82
N GLN A 22 -10.32 5.18 12.59
CA GLN A 22 -10.97 6.21 13.42
C GLN A 22 -10.86 5.80 14.89
N CYS A 23 -10.55 6.73 15.79
CA CYS A 23 -10.72 6.48 17.23
C CYS A 23 -12.18 6.11 17.49
N SER A 24 -12.46 4.82 17.71
CA SER A 24 -13.78 4.33 18.07
C SER A 24 -14.13 4.84 19.47
N GLY A 25 -15.02 5.82 19.55
CA GLY A 25 -15.56 6.27 20.85
C GLY A 25 -15.84 7.76 21.01
N LYS A 26 -15.45 8.63 20.06
CA LYS A 26 -15.78 10.06 20.14
C LYS A 26 -16.32 10.59 18.82
N THR A 27 -17.62 10.88 18.78
CA THR A 27 -18.32 11.52 17.65
C THR A 27 -17.87 12.97 17.43
N ASN A 28 -17.30 13.60 18.48
CA ASN A 28 -16.71 14.93 18.44
C ASN A 28 -15.18 14.83 18.43
N TYR A 29 -14.58 15.10 17.27
CA TYR A 29 -13.14 15.29 17.16
C TYR A 29 -12.73 16.54 17.94
N PRO A 30 -11.81 16.45 18.92
CA PRO A 30 -11.34 17.65 19.61
C PRO A 30 -10.63 18.57 18.62
N ALA A 31 -10.89 19.87 18.70
CA ALA A 31 -10.18 20.88 17.89
C ALA A 31 -8.65 20.89 18.11
N GLN A 32 -8.18 20.23 19.18
CA GLN A 32 -6.81 20.26 19.69
C GLN A 32 -5.93 19.05 19.29
N GLY A 33 -6.41 18.10 18.48
CA GLY A 33 -5.58 16.94 18.10
C GLY A 33 -5.62 15.79 19.11
N CYS A 34 -4.98 14.67 18.75
CA CYS A 34 -4.78 13.55 19.66
C CYS A 34 -3.50 13.76 20.49
N LEU A 35 -3.64 13.84 21.82
CA LEU A 35 -2.51 14.01 22.76
C LEU A 35 -1.45 12.91 22.67
N ALA A 36 -1.83 11.74 22.17
CA ALA A 36 -0.98 10.57 22.04
C ALA A 36 -0.52 10.33 20.59
N PHE A 37 -0.73 11.29 19.70
CA PHE A 37 -0.38 11.16 18.29
C PHE A 37 1.13 10.99 18.12
N LYS A 38 1.51 9.97 17.35
CA LYS A 38 2.88 9.76 16.90
C LYS A 38 2.81 9.38 15.43
N ALA A 39 3.30 10.30 14.59
CA ALA A 39 3.29 10.11 13.14
C ALA A 39 4.11 8.88 12.75
N ASP A 40 3.55 8.07 11.87
CA ASP A 40 4.24 6.98 11.21
C ASP A 40 5.04 7.53 10.02
N PRO A 41 6.37 7.29 9.94
CA PRO A 41 7.16 7.70 8.78
C PRO A 41 6.67 7.08 7.47
N ARG A 42 6.08 5.87 7.50
CA ARG A 42 5.54 5.17 6.32
C ARG A 42 4.23 5.77 5.81
N GLY A 43 3.48 6.46 6.69
CA GLY A 43 2.21 7.10 6.37
C GLY A 43 0.99 6.26 6.72
N CYS A 44 -0.09 6.41 5.95
CA CYS A 44 -1.36 5.70 6.12
C CYS A 44 -1.47 4.50 5.18
N ILE A 45 -2.27 3.49 5.54
CA ILE A 45 -2.55 2.36 4.64
C ILE A 45 -3.67 2.75 3.67
N ARG A 46 -3.47 2.45 2.37
CA ARG A 46 -4.52 2.52 1.36
C ARG A 46 -4.64 1.22 0.59
N SER A 47 -5.87 0.95 0.16
CA SER A 47 -6.20 -0.23 -0.62
C SER A 47 -6.43 0.14 -2.09
N THR A 48 -5.89 -0.65 -3.01
CA THR A 48 -6.18 -0.52 -4.45
C THR A 48 -6.29 -1.90 -5.10
N THR A 49 -6.87 -1.94 -6.30
CA THR A 49 -6.91 -3.17 -7.11
C THR A 49 -5.93 -3.02 -8.27
N THR A 50 -4.99 -3.96 -8.36
CA THR A 50 -3.88 -3.96 -9.30
C THR A 50 -3.77 -5.33 -9.99
N THR A 51 -2.96 -5.39 -11.04
CA THR A 51 -2.51 -6.64 -11.64
C THR A 51 -1.03 -6.81 -11.35
N VAL A 52 -0.69 -7.91 -10.70
CA VAL A 52 0.68 -8.35 -10.44
C VAL A 52 1.10 -9.28 -11.58
N GLN A 53 2.28 -9.04 -12.13
CA GLN A 53 2.87 -9.92 -13.14
C GLN A 53 3.94 -10.78 -12.47
N ILE A 54 3.76 -12.10 -12.52
CA ILE A 54 4.71 -13.09 -12.02
C ILE A 54 5.15 -14.03 -13.15
N THR A 55 6.39 -14.48 -13.08
CA THR A 55 6.89 -15.58 -13.92
C THR A 55 6.30 -16.91 -13.43
N ILE A 56 6.21 -17.91 -14.32
CA ILE A 56 5.53 -19.20 -14.02
C ILE A 56 6.14 -19.92 -12.81
N TYR A 57 7.46 -19.82 -12.66
CA TYR A 57 8.20 -20.56 -11.63
C TYR A 57 8.41 -19.75 -10.34
N HIS A 58 7.90 -18.53 -10.28
CA HIS A 58 8.02 -17.72 -9.07
C HIS A 58 6.91 -18.07 -8.10
N GLU A 59 7.26 -18.27 -6.84
CA GLU A 59 6.29 -18.48 -5.78
C GLU A 59 5.48 -17.20 -5.57
N PHE A 60 4.16 -17.31 -5.58
CA PHE A 60 3.31 -16.15 -5.32
C PHE A 60 3.36 -15.83 -3.82
N PRO A 61 3.54 -14.56 -3.42
CA PRO A 61 3.65 -14.19 -2.01
C PRO A 61 2.40 -14.59 -1.21
N LEU A 62 2.60 -14.78 0.09
CA LEU A 62 1.53 -15.13 1.02
C LEU A 62 0.48 -14.01 1.10
N LEU A 63 -0.79 -14.42 1.12
CA LEU A 63 -1.91 -13.50 1.33
C LEU A 63 -1.94 -13.02 2.79
N GLY A 64 -2.26 -11.74 2.97
CA GLY A 64 -2.39 -11.14 4.29
C GLY A 64 -1.07 -10.74 4.94
N VAL A 65 0.07 -10.98 4.28
CA VAL A 65 1.42 -10.65 4.76
C VAL A 65 1.96 -9.44 4.02
N TRP A 66 2.65 -8.56 4.73
CA TRP A 66 3.38 -7.44 4.14
C TRP A 66 4.69 -7.94 3.53
N ASN A 67 4.94 -7.62 2.26
CA ASN A 67 6.13 -8.02 1.52
C ASN A 67 6.70 -6.81 0.77
N ASP A 68 8.03 -6.78 0.63
CA ASP A 68 8.81 -5.73 -0.04
C ASP A 68 9.28 -6.12 -1.45
N ASP A 69 8.83 -7.27 -1.97
CA ASP A 69 9.28 -7.83 -3.25
C ASP A 69 8.80 -7.07 -4.51
N PHE A 70 7.98 -6.03 -4.33
CA PHE A 70 7.25 -5.36 -5.40
C PHE A 70 7.58 -3.88 -5.53
N GLU A 71 7.67 -3.44 -6.78
CA GLU A 71 7.76 -2.03 -7.15
C GLU A 71 6.41 -1.54 -7.69
N MET A 72 5.99 -0.38 -7.19
CA MET A 72 4.84 0.36 -7.70
C MET A 72 5.32 1.65 -8.36
N GLY A 73 5.23 1.75 -9.70
CA GLY A 73 5.59 2.97 -10.43
C GLY A 73 7.04 3.42 -10.20
N SER A 74 7.98 2.47 -10.17
CA SER A 74 9.43 2.69 -9.96
C SER A 74 9.85 3.10 -8.54
N LYS A 75 8.98 2.88 -7.53
CA LYS A 75 9.34 2.96 -6.12
C LYS A 75 9.17 1.60 -5.45
N GLU A 76 10.22 1.14 -4.78
CA GLU A 76 10.13 0.00 -3.85
C GLU A 76 9.10 0.35 -2.79
N THR A 77 8.04 -0.47 -2.71
CA THR A 77 6.93 -0.21 -1.80
C THR A 77 6.54 -1.50 -1.11
N GLU A 78 6.46 -1.46 0.21
CA GLU A 78 5.91 -2.56 0.99
C GLU A 78 4.40 -2.67 0.72
N ILE A 79 3.99 -3.84 0.23
CA ILE A 79 2.59 -4.13 -0.11
C ILE A 79 2.09 -5.37 0.62
N LYS A 80 0.80 -5.43 0.86
CA LYS A 80 0.11 -6.59 1.41
C LYS A 80 -1.01 -7.02 0.49
N ILE A 81 -0.93 -8.22 -0.05
CA ILE A 81 -1.99 -8.76 -0.92
C ILE A 81 -3.13 -9.26 -0.05
N THR A 82 -4.30 -8.63 -0.16
CA THR A 82 -5.45 -8.96 0.68
C THR A 82 -6.36 -9.99 0.04
N LYS A 83 -6.55 -9.91 -1.29
CA LYS A 83 -7.47 -10.78 -2.01
C LYS A 83 -7.06 -10.98 -3.46
N ILE A 84 -7.14 -12.21 -3.94
CA ILE A 84 -7.01 -12.54 -5.37
C ILE A 84 -8.42 -12.57 -5.99
N HIS A 85 -8.61 -11.82 -7.07
CA HIS A 85 -9.87 -11.78 -7.82
C HIS A 85 -9.85 -12.66 -9.06
N GLY A 86 -8.68 -12.87 -9.65
CA GLY A 86 -8.57 -13.71 -10.84
C GLY A 86 -7.15 -13.85 -11.33
N ILE A 87 -6.95 -14.83 -12.19
CA ILE A 87 -5.65 -15.18 -12.77
C ILE A 87 -5.82 -15.23 -14.29
N LYS A 88 -4.89 -14.61 -15.01
CA LYS A 88 -4.86 -14.59 -16.48
C LYS A 88 -3.49 -14.98 -16.97
N TRP A 89 -3.45 -15.80 -18.02
CA TRP A 89 -2.20 -16.16 -18.68
C TRP A 89 -1.94 -15.23 -19.87
N ASP A 90 -0.84 -14.48 -19.83
CA ASP A 90 -0.38 -13.69 -20.98
C ASP A 90 0.44 -14.59 -21.92
N ARG A 91 -0.22 -15.13 -22.94
CA ARG A 91 0.39 -16.00 -23.96
C ARG A 91 1.52 -15.34 -24.75
N ARG A 92 1.55 -14.00 -24.86
CA ARG A 92 2.57 -13.30 -25.65
C ARG A 92 3.85 -13.10 -24.88
N LYS A 93 3.73 -12.80 -23.58
CA LYS A 93 4.87 -12.45 -22.75
C LYS A 93 5.33 -13.56 -21.80
N GLY A 94 4.53 -14.63 -21.66
CA GLY A 94 4.86 -15.75 -20.78
C GLY A 94 4.70 -15.42 -19.28
N TYR A 95 3.86 -14.44 -18.94
CA TYR A 95 3.61 -14.05 -17.54
C TYR A 95 2.24 -14.53 -17.07
N LEU A 96 2.18 -14.92 -15.80
CA LEU A 96 0.94 -15.10 -15.08
C LEU A 96 0.54 -13.72 -14.49
N CYS A 97 -0.58 -13.19 -14.96
CA CYS A 97 -1.17 -11.94 -14.50
C CYS A 97 -2.19 -12.24 -13.39
N VAL A 98 -1.86 -11.91 -12.15
CA VAL A 98 -2.76 -12.07 -11.01
C VAL A 98 -3.43 -10.74 -10.71
N ILE A 99 -4.76 -10.71 -10.78
CA ILE A 99 -5.57 -9.54 -10.44
C ILE A 99 -5.88 -9.63 -8.95
N CYS A 100 -5.39 -8.68 -8.16
CA CYS A 100 -5.52 -8.72 -6.71
C CYS A 100 -5.79 -7.33 -6.10
N SER A 101 -6.42 -7.35 -4.93
CA SER A 101 -6.46 -6.20 -4.03
C SER A 101 -5.21 -6.20 -3.18
N ILE A 102 -4.60 -5.03 -3.06
CA ILE A 102 -3.42 -4.79 -2.25
C ILE A 102 -3.69 -3.66 -1.27
N ASP A 103 -3.03 -3.73 -0.13
CA ASP A 103 -2.82 -2.64 0.80
C ASP A 103 -1.38 -2.15 0.65
N TYR A 104 -1.15 -0.85 0.69
CA TYR A 104 0.18 -0.23 0.60
C TYR A 104 0.25 1.00 1.48
N PHE A 105 1.45 1.35 1.92
CA PHE A 105 1.68 2.56 2.70
C PHE A 105 1.83 3.77 1.78
N ILE A 106 1.17 4.87 2.14
CA ILE A 106 1.29 6.15 1.46
C ILE A 106 1.36 7.30 2.46
N ASN A 107 2.34 8.18 2.27
CA ASN A 107 2.53 9.35 3.11
C ASN A 107 2.25 10.64 2.32
N ASP A 108 0.98 11.02 2.25
CA ASP A 108 0.53 12.22 1.51
C ASP A 108 1.14 13.54 2.06
N PHE A 109 1.72 13.50 3.26
CA PHE A 109 2.28 14.65 3.97
C PHE A 109 3.81 14.62 4.09
N ALA A 110 4.47 13.64 3.47
CA ALA A 110 5.93 13.65 3.33
C ALA A 110 6.37 14.77 2.38
N ASP A 111 7.57 15.31 2.59
CA ASP A 111 8.06 16.47 1.82
C ASP A 111 8.41 16.09 0.37
N ASP A 112 8.72 14.82 0.14
CA ASP A 112 9.04 14.18 -1.13
C ASP A 112 7.82 13.48 -1.77
N TYR A 113 6.62 13.64 -1.20
CA TYR A 113 5.41 13.05 -1.74
C TYR A 113 5.10 13.64 -3.13
N GLN A 114 5.22 12.79 -4.14
CA GLN A 114 4.76 13.06 -5.49
C GLN A 114 3.48 12.27 -5.70
N GLU A 115 2.36 12.98 -5.82
CA GLU A 115 1.11 12.38 -6.26
C GLU A 115 1.36 11.75 -7.64
N SER A 116 1.23 10.43 -7.74
CA SER A 116 1.46 9.72 -8.99
C SER A 116 0.45 10.22 -10.03
N LYS A 117 0.93 10.98 -11.04
CA LYS A 117 0.10 11.51 -12.13
C LYS A 117 -0.58 10.42 -12.96
N ASP A 118 -0.13 9.18 -12.82
CA ASP A 118 -0.70 8.03 -13.48
C ASP A 118 -1.97 7.55 -12.76
N LYS A 119 -3.12 8.04 -13.24
CA LYS A 119 -4.45 7.40 -13.03
C LYS A 119 -4.55 6.02 -13.69
N VAL A 120 -3.46 5.51 -14.24
CA VAL A 120 -3.36 4.17 -14.82
C VAL A 120 -3.17 3.22 -13.65
N LYS A 121 -4.06 2.22 -13.52
CA LYS A 121 -3.96 1.19 -12.47
C LYS A 121 -2.51 0.72 -12.38
N PRO A 122 -1.82 0.92 -11.24
CA PRO A 122 -0.41 0.61 -11.14
C PRO A 122 -0.23 -0.87 -11.47
N VAL A 123 0.68 -1.21 -12.38
CA VAL A 123 1.05 -2.61 -12.63
C VAL A 123 2.24 -2.89 -11.74
N LEU A 124 2.07 -3.82 -10.80
CA LEU A 124 3.16 -4.22 -9.92
C LEU A 124 4.12 -5.14 -10.67
N LYS A 125 5.40 -4.82 -10.57
CA LYS A 125 6.49 -5.65 -11.07
C LYS A 125 7.25 -6.23 -9.88
N LEU A 126 7.66 -7.48 -10.02
CA LEU A 126 8.45 -8.18 -9.03
C LEU A 126 9.93 -7.82 -9.23
N VAL A 127 10.60 -7.41 -8.15
CA VAL A 127 11.98 -6.87 -8.19
C VAL A 127 12.97 -7.92 -7.69
N LYS A 128 12.64 -8.61 -6.59
CA LYS A 128 13.45 -9.68 -6.00
C LYS A 128 12.97 -11.04 -6.49
N GLY A 129 13.42 -11.39 -7.69
CA GLY A 129 13.10 -12.68 -8.33
C GLY A 129 13.67 -12.83 -9.73
N GLY A 130 14.60 -11.95 -10.13
CA GLY A 130 15.41 -12.13 -11.32
C GLY A 130 16.29 -13.37 -11.14
N ALA A 131 16.08 -14.37 -11.99
CA ALA A 131 16.82 -15.62 -12.00
C ALA A 131 18.34 -15.39 -11.93
N GLU A 132 18.97 -15.93 -10.89
CA GLU A 132 20.27 -16.57 -11.02
C GLU A 132 20.08 -18.00 -11.54
#